data_AF-A0A414JLF9-F1
#
_entry.id   AF-A0A414JLF9-F1
#
_cell.length_a   1.000
_cell.length_b   1.000
_cell.length_c   1.000
_cell.angle_alpha   90.00
_cell.angle_beta   90.00
_cell.angle_gamma   90.00
#
_symmetry.space_group_name_H-M   'P 1'
#
loop_
_entity.id
_entity.type
_entity.pdbx_description
1 polymer ?
#
loop_
_entity_poly.entity_id
_entity_poly.type
_entity_poly.pdbx_seq_one_letter_code
_entity_poly.pdbx_strand_id
1 'polypeptide(L)' 'MKNRIKVLLALLMLFGTTQSVCAQDGGDMNNHLLRINDYVPAIPEAAGMQLYGNIPVSEYTGTPDISIPLYTLNVGV' A
#
# COMPACT_ATOMS: atom_id res chain seq x y z
N MET A 1 -32.97 0.06 -59.63
CA MET A 1 -32.53 1.19 -58.76
C MET A 1 -32.57 0.86 -57.26
N LYS A 2 -33.66 0.29 -56.73
CA LYS A 2 -33.84 0.01 -55.29
C LYS A 2 -32.69 -0.79 -54.63
N ASN A 3 -32.12 -1.77 -55.33
CA ASN A 3 -31.03 -2.60 -54.81
C ASN A 3 -29.67 -1.87 -54.83
N ARG A 4 -29.45 -0.97 -55.78
CA ARG A 4 -28.21 -0.18 -55.86
C ARG A 4 -28.15 0.90 -54.79
N ILE A 5 -29.30 1.47 -54.43
CA ILE A 5 -29.44 2.41 -53.30
C ILE A 5 -29.18 1.74 -51.96
N LYS A 6 -29.66 0.50 -51.75
CA LYS A 6 -29.36 -0.26 -50.52
C LYS A 6 -27.87 -0.57 -50.38
N VAL A 7 -27.21 -0.93 -51.49
CA VAL A 7 -25.77 -1.17 -51.53
C VAL A 7 -25.00 0.13 -51.22
N LEU A 8 -25.42 1.25 -51.78
CA LEU A 8 -24.81 2.56 -51.50
C LEU A 8 -24.94 2.95 -50.01
N LEU A 9 -26.13 2.75 -49.43
CA LEU A 9 -26.40 3.04 -48.01
C LEU A 9 -25.59 2.13 -47.07
N ALA A 10 -25.45 0.85 -47.41
CA ALA A 10 -24.62 -0.09 -46.65
C ALA A 10 -23.14 0.31 -46.70
N LEU A 11 -22.66 0.80 -47.85
CA LEU A 11 -21.29 1.27 -48.01
C LEU A 11 -21.05 2.52 -47.15
N LEU A 12 -21.98 3.48 -47.14
CA LEU A 12 -21.90 4.70 -46.34
C LEU A 12 -21.83 4.43 -44.83
N MET A 13 -22.60 3.46 -44.33
CA MET A 13 -22.57 3.08 -42.92
C MET A 13 -21.25 2.43 -42.51
N LEU A 14 -20.55 1.74 -43.42
CA LEU A 14 -19.25 1.13 -43.14
C LEU A 14 -18.13 2.17 -42.98
N PHE A 15 -18.21 3.31 -43.68
CA PHE A 15 -17.23 4.39 -43.56
C PHE A 15 -17.52 5.36 -42.39
N GLY A 16 -18.73 5.33 -41.82
CA GLY A 16 -19.13 6.25 -40.74
C GLY A 16 -18.79 5.78 -39.32
N THR A 17 -18.36 4.52 -39.13
CA THR A 17 -18.13 3.93 -37.80
C THR A 17 -16.68 4.03 -37.31
N THR A 18 -15.73 4.53 -38.11
CA THR A 18 -14.36 4.81 -37.65
C THR A 18 -14.30 6.17 -36.93
N GLN A 19 -15.09 6.32 -35.87
CA GLN A 19 -14.89 7.38 -34.90
C GLN A 19 -13.97 6.80 -33.81
N SER A 20 -12.75 7.32 -33.74
CA SER A 20 -11.74 6.96 -32.73
C SER A 20 -12.31 7.11 -31.33
N VAL A 21 -12.28 6.03 -30.55
CA VAL A 21 -12.33 6.14 -29.09
C VAL A 21 -10.92 6.50 -28.63
N CYS A 22 -10.54 7.77 -28.71
CA CYS A 22 -9.42 8.29 -27.94
C CYS A 22 -9.90 8.55 -26.50
N ALA A 23 -10.11 7.47 -25.76
CA ALA A 23 -10.38 7.52 -24.33
C ALA A 23 -9.20 6.87 -23.61
N GLN A 24 -8.09 7.61 -23.57
CA GLN A 24 -6.97 7.49 -22.64
C GLN A 24 -5.92 8.50 -23.09
N ASP A 25 -6.07 9.74 -22.60
CA ASP A 25 -4.88 10.58 -22.44
C ASP A 25 -4.00 9.85 -21.43
N GLY A 26 -2.82 9.41 -21.87
CA GLY A 26 -1.82 8.72 -21.06
C GLY A 26 -1.15 9.68 -20.09
N GLY A 27 -1.94 10.48 -19.39
CA GLY A 27 -1.51 11.24 -18.23
C GLY A 27 -1.04 10.25 -17.17
N ASP A 28 0.18 10.46 -16.70
CA ASP A 28 0.85 9.72 -15.65
C ASP A 28 -0.09 9.43 -14.46
N MET A 29 -0.67 8.23 -14.42
CA MET A 29 -1.58 7.78 -13.36
C MET A 29 -0.82 7.30 -12.10
N ASN A 30 0.38 7.83 -11.85
CA ASN A 30 1.23 7.36 -10.76
C ASN A 30 1.23 8.24 -9.51
N ASN A 31 0.22 9.11 -9.30
CA ASN A 31 0.26 10.02 -8.14
C ASN A 31 -1.03 10.13 -7.33
N HIS A 32 -1.92 9.15 -7.43
CA HIS A 32 -3.19 9.17 -6.68
C HIS A 32 -3.51 7.90 -5.88
N LEU A 33 -2.57 6.96 -5.79
CA LEU A 33 -2.59 5.97 -4.72
C LEU A 33 -2.00 6.65 -3.51
N LEU A 34 -2.90 7.13 -2.64
CA LEU A 34 -2.61 7.70 -1.33
C LEU A 34 -1.24 7.26 -0.81
N ARG A 35 -0.35 8.24 -0.63
CA ARG A 35 0.80 8.13 0.25
C ARG A 35 0.28 7.99 1.68
N ILE A 36 -0.40 6.88 1.96
CA ILE A 36 -0.76 6.43 3.30
C ILE A 36 0.60 6.14 3.92
N ASN A 37 1.14 7.16 4.62
CA ASN A 37 2.33 7.12 5.45
C ASN A 37 3.05 5.77 5.38
N ASP A 38 4.17 5.74 4.66
CA ASP A 38 5.12 4.62 4.55
C ASP A 38 5.78 4.25 5.90
N TYR A 39 5.12 4.57 7.02
CA TYR A 39 5.55 4.25 8.35
C TYR A 39 5.13 2.83 8.69
N VAL A 40 5.94 1.89 8.21
CA VAL A 40 6.02 0.56 8.79
C VAL A 40 6.94 0.69 10.00
N PRO A 41 6.47 0.49 11.25
CA PRO A 41 7.35 0.48 12.40
C PRO A 41 8.40 -0.62 12.20
N ALA A 42 9.62 -0.38 12.67
CA ALA A 42 10.66 -1.40 12.63
C ALA A 42 10.11 -2.69 13.26
N ILE A 43 10.30 -3.81 12.55
CA ILE A 43 9.93 -5.14 13.05
C ILE A 43 10.66 -5.32 14.38
N PRO A 44 9.97 -5.74 15.46
CA PRO A 44 10.63 -5.95 16.75
C PRO A 44 11.81 -6.92 16.57
N GLU A 45 12.95 -6.57 17.15
CA GLU A 45 14.14 -7.43 17.12
C GLU A 45 13.77 -8.82 17.65
N ALA A 46 13.86 -9.86 16.81
CA ALA A 46 13.59 -11.24 17.24
C ALA A 46 14.51 -11.68 18.39
N ALA A 47 15.69 -11.05 18.50
CA ALA A 47 16.64 -11.23 19.59
C ALA A 47 16.18 -10.62 20.93
N GLY A 48 15.11 -9.82 20.97
CA GLY A 48 14.59 -9.21 22.19
C GLY A 48 14.12 -10.23 23.23
N MET A 49 13.70 -11.42 22.80
CA MET A 49 13.35 -12.51 23.72
C MET A 49 14.57 -13.05 24.50
N GLN A 50 15.77 -12.99 23.92
CA GLN A 50 17.00 -13.44 24.58
C GLN A 50 17.40 -12.54 25.76
N LEU A 51 16.98 -11.28 25.75
CA LEU A 51 17.24 -10.33 26.85
C LEU A 51 16.67 -10.82 28.19
N TYR A 52 15.50 -11.47 28.16
CA TYR A 52 14.85 -11.97 29.37
C TYR A 52 15.41 -13.33 29.85
N GLY A 53 16.12 -14.07 28.99
CA GLY A 53 16.77 -15.34 29.35
C GLY A 53 18.11 -15.17 30.08
N ASN A 54 18.71 -13.97 29.99
CA ASN A 54 20.02 -13.65 30.58
C ASN A 54 19.91 -12.88 31.91
N ILE A 55 18.72 -12.82 32.52
CA ILE A 55 18.53 -12.14 33.81
C ILE A 55 19.28 -12.91 34.91
N PRO A 56 20.27 -12.30 35.59
CA PRO A 56 21.03 -12.97 36.63
C PRO A 56 20.12 -13.27 37.84
N VAL A 57 20.37 -14.43 38.45
CA VAL A 57 19.66 -14.88 39.64
C VAL A 57 20.63 -14.94 40.82
N SER A 58 20.14 -14.58 42.01
CA SER A 58 20.88 -14.76 43.25
C SER A 58 21.15 -16.24 43.51
N GLU A 59 22.41 -16.62 43.69
CA GLU A 59 22.79 -18.00 44.03
C GLU A 59 22.28 -18.44 45.41
N TYR A 60 21.97 -17.48 46.30
CA TYR A 60 21.49 -17.77 47.65
C TYR A 60 19.96 -17.84 47.76
N THR A 61 19.25 -16.92 47.10
CA THR A 61 17.77 -16.79 47.22
C THR A 61 17.01 -17.24 45.99
N GLY A 62 17.69 -17.46 44.86
CA GLY A 62 17.07 -17.76 43.56
C GLY A 62 16.27 -16.59 42.96
N THR A 63 16.33 -15.41 43.58
CA THR A 63 15.56 -14.24 43.16
C THR A 63 16.22 -13.59 41.94
N PRO A 64 15.49 -13.33 40.85
CA PRO A 64 16.02 -12.62 39.70
C PRO A 64 16.19 -11.13 39.98
N ASP A 65 17.27 -10.54 39.50
CA ASP A 65 17.54 -9.10 39.58
C ASP A 65 17.04 -8.40 38.31
N ILE A 66 15.91 -7.70 38.39
CA ILE A 66 15.20 -7.10 37.25
C ILE A 66 15.02 -5.60 37.50
N SER A 67 15.51 -4.77 36.57
CA SER A 67 15.28 -3.33 36.57
C SER A 67 14.51 -2.93 35.31
N ILE A 68 13.31 -2.35 35.49
CA ILE A 68 12.48 -1.85 34.39
C ILE A 68 12.51 -0.32 34.42
N PRO A 69 13.00 0.34 33.36
CA PRO A 69 13.04 1.80 33.31
C PRO A 69 11.61 2.37 33.25
N LEU A 70 11.34 3.37 34.06
CA LEU A 70 10.09 4.12 34.04
C LEU A 70 10.26 5.38 33.20
N TYR A 71 9.39 5.57 32.21
CA TYR A 71 9.37 6.77 31.38
C TYR A 71 8.21 7.67 31.78
N THR A 72 8.48 8.96 32.00
CA THR A 72 7.43 9.98 32.16
C THR A 72 7.08 10.53 30.79
N LEU A 73 5.81 10.39 30.39
CA LEU A 73 5.31 10.98 29.15
C LEU A 73 4.94 12.44 29.40
N ASN A 74 5.64 13.36 28.76
CA ASN A 74 5.22 14.76 28.71
C ASN A 74 4.08 14.87 27.68
N VAL A 75 2.84 14.93 28.16
CA VAL A 75 1.71 15.29 27.30
C VAL A 75 1.79 16.80 27.07
N GLY A 76 1.92 17.19 25.80
CA GLY A 76 2.03 18.59 25.40
C GLY A 76 0.83 19.44 25.84
N VAL A 77 1.11 20.73 26.02
CA VAL A 77 0.14 21.79 26.38
C VAL A 77 -0.80 22.10 25.22
#